data_AF-A0A9D1T2D6-F1
#
_entry.id   AF-A0A9D1T2D6-F1
#
_cell.length_a   1.000
_cell.length_b   1.000
_cell.length_c   1.000
_cell.angle_alpha   90.00
_cell.angle_beta   90.00
_cell.angle_gamma   90.00
#
_symmetry.space_group_name_H-M   'P 1'
#
loop_
_entity.id
_entity.type
_entity.pdbx_description
1 polymer ?
#
loop_
_entity_poly.entity_id
_entity_poly.type
_entity_poly.pdbx_seq_one_letter_code
_entity_poly.pdbx_strand_id
1 'polypeptide(L)'
;MMQTLLQSLYAVRDAISAVQPPLLQALVRVALVFAGTWVSYELVRWFYRVVRRWLLRGGRLAGFWSILLNAKLIPRALQVVPLIVMGLLVGTLFPEGRPLRTGLLVLNKAYFYFICANVFSSAMNVIYMVGNWRRGVSASPQKGIFQVLKLLGYLFAAVAVVATLSGRDPTYILSGMTALSAVLMLVFKDSILGLTAGVTLSGNGMIHIGDWIVVPGANADGEVVDIALTTVRVRNWDNTITTIPAYDLIAKPFTNWRGM
;
A
#
# COMPACT_ATOMS: atom_id res chain seq x y z
N MET A 1 -18.56 32.38 -15.13
CA MET A 1 -18.88 30.98 -15.51
C MET A 1 -19.10 30.05 -14.31
N MET A 2 -18.26 30.06 -13.26
CA MET A 2 -18.49 29.21 -12.07
C MET A 2 -19.71 29.65 -11.24
N GLN A 3 -19.92 30.96 -11.05
CA GLN A 3 -21.07 31.50 -10.32
C GLN A 3 -22.41 31.22 -11.03
N THR A 4 -22.45 31.30 -12.35
CA THR A 4 -23.66 31.01 -13.16
C THR A 4 -24.06 29.53 -13.08
N LEU A 5 -23.08 28.62 -13.05
CA LEU A 5 -23.33 27.18 -12.86
C LEU A 5 -23.85 26.87 -11.45
N LEU A 6 -23.30 27.52 -10.42
CA LEU A 6 -23.80 27.37 -9.05
C LEU A 6 -25.23 27.89 -8.94
N GLN A 7 -25.54 29.05 -9.52
CA GLN A 7 -26.91 29.58 -9.55
C GLN A 7 -27.90 28.63 -10.23
N SER A 8 -27.54 28.01 -11.36
CA SER A 8 -28.41 27.01 -11.99
C SER A 8 -28.62 25.77 -11.11
N LEU A 9 -27.60 25.33 -10.37
CA LEU A 9 -27.72 24.20 -9.45
C LEU A 9 -28.61 24.52 -8.25
N TYR A 10 -28.55 25.76 -7.72
CA TYR A 10 -29.45 26.21 -6.67
C TYR A 10 -30.90 26.30 -7.16
N ALA A 11 -31.14 26.85 -8.36
CA ALA A 11 -32.47 26.87 -8.96
C ALA A 11 -33.07 25.46 -9.13
N VAL A 12 -32.26 24.49 -9.55
CA VAL A 12 -32.68 23.08 -9.64
C VAL A 12 -32.98 22.49 -8.26
N ARG A 13 -32.15 22.77 -7.24
CA ARG A 13 -32.40 22.34 -5.86
C ARG A 13 -33.75 22.86 -5.36
N ASP A 14 -34.04 24.14 -5.61
CA ASP A 14 -35.25 24.81 -5.15
C ASP A 14 -36.50 24.26 -5.85
N ALA A 15 -36.41 23.99 -7.16
CA ALA A 15 -37.47 23.33 -7.92
C ALA A 15 -37.76 21.91 -7.40
N ILE A 16 -36.73 21.15 -7.01
CA ILE A 16 -36.92 19.80 -6.45
C ILE A 16 -37.56 19.86 -5.05
N SER A 17 -37.24 20.87 -4.24
CA SER A 17 -37.89 21.02 -2.92
C SER A 17 -39.39 21.31 -2.99
N ALA A 18 -39.92 21.73 -4.15
CA ALA A 18 -41.35 21.96 -4.35
C ALA A 18 -42.15 20.66 -4.56
N VAL A 19 -41.50 19.51 -4.78
CA VAL A 19 -42.15 18.22 -5.11
C VAL A 19 -42.70 17.55 -3.83
N GLN A 20 -44.01 17.49 -3.65
CA GLN A 20 -44.63 17.19 -2.34
C GLN A 20 -44.33 15.82 -1.67
N PRO A 21 -43.96 14.72 -2.37
CA PRO A 21 -43.48 13.52 -1.69
C PRO A 21 -41.97 13.62 -1.35
N PRO A 22 -41.56 13.60 -0.06
CA PRO A 22 -40.15 13.69 0.32
C PRO A 22 -39.32 12.51 -0.19
N LEU A 23 -39.93 11.34 -0.38
CA LEU A 23 -39.31 10.17 -1.00
C LEU A 23 -39.01 10.43 -2.49
N LEU A 24 -39.96 11.00 -3.22
CA LEU A 24 -39.78 11.34 -4.63
C LEU A 24 -38.68 12.39 -4.80
N GLN A 25 -38.62 13.40 -3.93
CA GLN A 25 -37.53 14.38 -3.92
C GLN A 25 -36.15 13.71 -3.77
N ALA A 26 -36.04 12.77 -2.82
CA ALA A 26 -34.77 12.06 -2.59
C ALA A 26 -34.37 11.22 -3.81
N LEU A 27 -35.31 10.50 -4.41
CA LEU A 27 -35.08 9.71 -5.62
C LEU A 27 -34.63 10.58 -6.79
N VAL A 28 -35.28 11.73 -7.01
CA VAL A 28 -34.91 12.68 -8.07
C VAL A 28 -33.50 13.24 -7.84
N ARG A 29 -33.15 13.62 -6.61
CA ARG A 29 -31.79 14.10 -6.28
C ARG A 29 -30.74 13.03 -6.53
N VAL A 30 -30.99 11.79 -6.12
CA VAL A 30 -30.09 10.66 -6.34
C VAL A 30 -29.92 10.41 -7.84
N ALA A 31 -31.02 10.35 -8.60
CA ALA A 31 -30.98 10.15 -10.05
C ALA A 31 -30.19 11.26 -10.76
N LEU A 32 -30.35 12.53 -10.36
CA LEU A 32 -29.58 13.65 -10.92
C LEU A 32 -28.09 13.58 -10.61
N VAL A 33 -27.71 13.19 -9.38
CA VAL A 33 -26.29 12.96 -9.04
C VAL A 33 -25.71 11.85 -9.91
N PHE A 34 -26.40 10.72 -10.03
CA PHE A 34 -25.94 9.60 -10.85
C PHE A 34 -25.84 9.98 -12.33
N ALA A 35 -26.86 10.65 -12.88
CA ALA A 35 -26.87 11.12 -14.26
C ALA A 35 -25.74 12.13 -14.52
N GLY A 36 -25.57 13.13 -13.66
CA GLY A 36 -24.50 14.12 -13.80
C GLY A 36 -23.11 13.50 -13.71
N THR A 37 -22.92 12.58 -12.78
CA THR A 37 -21.65 11.83 -12.63
C THR A 37 -21.39 10.94 -13.85
N TRP A 38 -22.41 10.22 -14.34
CA TRP A 38 -22.33 9.39 -15.54
C TRP A 38 -21.95 10.19 -16.78
N VAL A 39 -22.63 11.32 -17.01
CA VAL A 39 -22.33 12.23 -18.12
C VAL A 39 -20.90 12.73 -18.02
N SER A 40 -20.45 13.15 -16.83
CA SER A 40 -19.07 13.61 -16.64
C SER A 40 -18.04 12.51 -16.92
N TYR A 41 -18.33 11.27 -16.54
CA TYR A 41 -17.48 10.10 -16.79
C TYR A 41 -17.35 9.80 -18.28
N GLU A 42 -18.47 9.81 -19.02
CA GLU A 42 -18.46 9.60 -20.47
C GLU A 42 -17.79 10.77 -21.22
N LEU A 43 -17.97 12.01 -20.76
CA LEU A 43 -17.26 13.18 -21.29
C LEU A 43 -15.75 13.01 -21.16
N VAL A 44 -15.27 12.63 -19.98
CA VAL A 44 -13.86 12.39 -19.71
C VAL A 44 -13.32 11.23 -20.55
N ARG A 45 -14.08 10.15 -20.69
CA ARG A 45 -13.72 8.99 -21.52
C ARG A 45 -13.67 9.35 -23.00
N TRP A 46 -14.62 10.14 -23.49
CA TRP A 46 -14.61 10.66 -24.86
C TRP A 46 -13.42 11.58 -25.11
N PHE A 47 -13.18 12.53 -24.21
CA PHE A 47 -12.04 13.45 -24.28
C PHE A 47 -10.72 12.68 -24.30
N TYR A 48 -10.56 11.70 -23.41
CA TYR A 48 -9.41 10.81 -23.40
C TYR A 48 -9.21 10.07 -24.73
N ARG A 49 -10.28 9.53 -25.34
CA ARG A 49 -10.20 8.85 -26.66
C ARG A 49 -9.80 9.80 -27.78
N VAL A 50 -10.23 11.06 -27.72
CA VAL A 50 -9.83 12.10 -28.70
C VAL A 50 -8.36 12.45 -28.48
N VAL A 51 -7.98 12.86 -27.27
CA VAL A 51 -6.61 13.26 -26.92
C VAL A 51 -5.62 12.14 -27.19
N ARG A 52 -5.94 10.89 -26.86
CA ARG A 52 -5.08 9.73 -27.18
C ARG A 52 -4.80 9.60 -28.67
N ARG A 53 -5.81 9.81 -29.54
CA ARG A 53 -5.62 9.76 -31.00
C ARG A 53 -4.74 10.91 -31.49
N TRP A 54 -4.83 12.08 -30.90
CA TRP A 54 -3.99 13.24 -31.23
C TRP A 54 -2.55 13.09 -30.74
N LEU A 55 -2.34 12.69 -29.49
CA LEU A 55 -1.01 12.54 -28.88
C LEU A 55 -0.14 11.48 -29.57
N LEU A 56 -0.75 10.46 -30.17
CA LEU A 56 -0.04 9.38 -30.87
C LEU A 56 0.22 9.67 -32.36
N ARG A 57 -0.29 10.78 -32.92
CA ARG A 57 -0.28 11.02 -34.38
C ARG A 57 0.97 11.65 -34.98
N GLY A 58 2.00 12.00 -34.19
CA GLY A 58 3.30 12.35 -34.76
C GLY A 58 3.96 13.58 -34.14
N GLY A 59 4.63 13.38 -33.01
CA GLY A 59 5.52 14.39 -32.44
C GLY A 59 6.78 13.75 -31.86
N ARG A 60 7.84 14.54 -31.70
CA ARG A 60 9.13 14.14 -31.09
C ARG A 60 8.99 13.53 -29.67
N LEU A 61 7.84 13.77 -29.01
CA LEU A 61 7.47 13.26 -27.69
C LEU A 61 6.56 12.01 -27.73
N ALA A 62 6.22 11.47 -28.89
CA ALA A 62 5.28 10.33 -29.01
C ALA A 62 5.72 9.11 -28.20
N GLY A 63 7.04 8.87 -28.09
CA GLY A 63 7.60 7.82 -27.23
C GLY A 63 7.38 8.04 -25.74
N PHE A 64 7.39 9.28 -25.25
CA PHE A 64 7.07 9.60 -23.85
C PHE A 64 5.57 9.48 -23.58
N TRP A 65 4.73 10.01 -24.48
CA TRP A 65 3.28 9.91 -24.37
C TRP A 65 2.78 8.46 -24.40
N SER A 66 3.39 7.60 -25.21
CA SER A 66 3.03 6.18 -25.24
C SER A 66 3.33 5.50 -23.90
N ILE A 67 4.42 5.85 -23.20
CA ILE A 67 4.72 5.32 -21.86
C ILE A 67 3.66 5.76 -20.84
N LEU A 68 3.31 7.04 -20.79
CA LEU A 68 2.28 7.56 -19.87
C LEU A 68 0.90 6.91 -20.09
N LEU A 69 0.53 6.72 -21.36
CA LEU A 69 -0.73 6.09 -21.75
C LEU A 69 -0.74 4.58 -21.47
N ASN A 70 0.36 3.88 -21.77
CA ASN A 70 0.50 2.44 -21.54
C ASN A 70 0.53 2.10 -20.04
N ALA A 71 1.14 2.97 -19.22
CA ALA A 71 1.13 2.85 -17.77
C ALA A 71 -0.25 3.21 -17.15
N LYS A 72 -1.24 3.62 -17.96
CA LYS A 72 -2.60 4.01 -17.55
C LYS A 72 -2.65 5.20 -16.58
N LEU A 73 -1.60 6.03 -16.52
CA LEU A 73 -1.56 7.19 -15.60
C LEU A 73 -2.63 8.22 -15.95
N ILE A 74 -2.66 8.65 -17.21
CA ILE A 74 -3.61 9.65 -17.72
C ILE A 74 -5.07 9.23 -17.51
N PRO A 75 -5.53 8.03 -17.93
CA PRO A 75 -6.93 7.65 -17.72
C PRO A 75 -7.30 7.51 -16.25
N ARG A 76 -6.37 7.11 -15.36
CA ARG A 76 -6.63 7.04 -13.91
C ARG A 76 -6.68 8.42 -13.27
N ALA A 77 -5.80 9.35 -13.65
CA ALA A 77 -5.80 10.72 -13.15
C ALA A 77 -7.07 11.46 -13.56
N LEU A 78 -7.53 11.24 -14.80
CA LEU A 78 -8.76 11.84 -15.31
C LEU A 78 -10.03 11.37 -14.57
N GLN A 79 -10.01 10.20 -13.90
CA GLN A 79 -11.14 9.73 -13.09
C GLN A 79 -11.39 10.60 -11.83
N VAL A 80 -10.47 11.50 -11.48
CA VAL A 80 -10.70 12.49 -10.42
C VAL A 80 -11.79 13.49 -10.83
N VAL A 81 -11.94 13.79 -12.13
CA VAL A 81 -12.91 14.80 -12.60
C VAL A 81 -14.36 14.38 -12.31
N PRO A 82 -14.85 13.18 -12.70
CA PRO A 82 -16.20 12.75 -12.35
C PRO A 82 -16.46 12.69 -10.85
N LEU A 83 -15.41 12.43 -10.07
CA LEU A 83 -15.50 12.38 -8.62
C LEU A 83 -15.70 13.75 -7.98
N ILE A 84 -15.01 14.77 -8.51
CA ILE A 84 -15.23 16.16 -8.11
C ILE A 84 -16.66 16.58 -8.46
N VAL A 85 -17.14 16.23 -9.65
CA VAL A 85 -18.53 16.50 -10.08
C VAL A 85 -19.53 15.84 -9.13
N MET A 86 -19.34 14.56 -8.80
CA MET A 86 -20.20 13.86 -7.83
C MET A 86 -20.22 14.57 -6.47
N GLY A 87 -19.05 14.94 -5.94
CA GLY A 87 -18.95 15.67 -4.67
C GLY A 87 -19.67 17.01 -4.67
N LEU A 88 -19.56 17.78 -5.76
CA LEU A 88 -20.24 19.06 -5.94
C LEU A 88 -21.76 18.89 -6.05
N LEU A 89 -22.23 17.91 -6.82
CA LEU A 89 -23.67 17.63 -6.97
C LEU A 89 -24.28 17.16 -5.65
N VAL A 90 -23.62 16.27 -4.92
CA VAL A 90 -24.07 15.83 -3.59
C VAL A 90 -24.07 16.99 -2.60
N GLY A 91 -23.02 17.82 -2.61
CA GLY A 91 -22.88 18.97 -1.71
C GLY A 91 -23.96 20.04 -1.91
N THR A 92 -24.40 20.26 -3.16
CA THR A 92 -25.38 21.28 -3.54
C THR A 92 -26.83 20.80 -3.49
N LEU A 93 -27.12 19.61 -4.04
CA LEU A 93 -28.48 19.10 -4.18
C LEU A 93 -29.06 18.53 -2.88
N PHE A 94 -28.22 18.03 -1.97
CA PHE A 94 -28.69 17.46 -0.71
C PHE A 94 -28.61 18.49 0.43
N PRO A 95 -29.67 18.64 1.24
CA PRO A 95 -29.66 19.49 2.43
C PRO A 95 -28.60 19.04 3.45
N GLU A 96 -28.06 20.00 4.19
CA GLU A 96 -27.12 19.73 5.27
C GLU A 96 -27.79 18.96 6.42
N GLY A 97 -27.02 18.20 7.19
CA GLY A 97 -27.51 17.43 8.34
C GLY A 97 -28.24 16.12 8.01
N ARG A 98 -28.53 15.82 6.73
CA ARG A 98 -29.15 14.54 6.34
C ARG A 98 -28.11 13.40 6.32
N PRO A 99 -28.40 12.23 6.93
CA PRO A 99 -27.45 11.10 6.97
C PRO A 99 -27.10 10.59 5.57
N LEU A 100 -28.04 10.66 4.62
CA LEU A 100 -27.82 10.28 3.22
C LEU A 100 -26.73 11.14 2.56
N ARG A 101 -26.70 12.46 2.80
CA ARG A 101 -25.66 13.35 2.27
C ARG A 101 -24.30 12.98 2.84
N THR A 102 -24.23 12.82 4.16
CA THR A 102 -22.99 12.45 4.84
C THR A 102 -22.45 11.12 4.34
N GLY A 103 -23.31 10.10 4.21
CA GLY A 103 -22.95 8.79 3.66
C GLY A 103 -22.40 8.89 2.23
N LEU A 104 -23.09 9.61 1.34
CA LEU A 104 -22.63 9.79 -0.04
C LEU A 104 -21.29 10.54 -0.13
N LEU A 105 -21.07 11.56 0.71
CA LEU A 105 -19.79 12.29 0.75
C LEU A 105 -18.65 11.44 1.34
N VAL A 106 -18.93 10.62 2.36
CA VAL A 106 -17.97 9.67 2.92
C VAL A 106 -17.56 8.62 1.88
N LEU A 107 -18.52 8.07 1.13
CA LEU A 107 -18.24 7.15 0.02
C LEU A 107 -17.46 7.83 -1.10
N ASN A 108 -17.78 9.08 -1.45
CA ASN A 108 -17.05 9.86 -2.44
C ASN A 108 -15.59 10.08 -2.04
N LYS A 109 -15.34 10.43 -0.76
CA LYS A 109 -13.99 10.55 -0.20
C LYS A 109 -13.25 9.21 -0.14
N ALA A 110 -13.92 8.12 0.22
CA ALA A 110 -13.31 6.79 0.19
C ALA A 110 -12.85 6.41 -1.22
N TYR A 111 -13.70 6.65 -2.22
CA TYR A 111 -13.35 6.39 -3.62
C TYR A 111 -12.24 7.33 -4.13
N PHE A 112 -12.14 8.57 -3.63
CA PHE A 112 -11.02 9.49 -3.89
C PHE A 112 -9.67 8.86 -3.53
N TYR A 113 -9.54 8.32 -2.32
CA TYR A 113 -8.28 7.70 -1.87
C TYR A 113 -7.91 6.48 -2.73
N PHE A 114 -8.90 5.70 -3.15
CA PHE A 114 -8.68 4.57 -4.05
C PHE A 114 -8.17 5.02 -5.43
N ILE A 115 -8.72 6.09 -6.00
CA ILE A 115 -8.21 6.67 -7.26
C ILE A 115 -6.78 7.19 -7.06
N CYS A 116 -6.49 7.90 -5.96
CA CYS A 116 -5.14 8.37 -5.65
C CYS A 116 -4.12 7.23 -5.59
N ALA A 117 -4.47 6.11 -4.96
CA ALA A 117 -3.62 4.90 -4.93
C ALA A 117 -3.36 4.33 -6.33
N ASN A 118 -4.40 4.31 -7.18
CA ASN A 118 -4.27 3.84 -8.56
C ASN A 118 -3.40 4.78 -9.42
N VAL A 119 -3.52 6.10 -9.22
CA VAL A 119 -2.67 7.10 -9.89
C VAL A 119 -1.23 6.92 -9.44
N PHE A 120 -0.97 6.81 -8.14
CA PHE A 120 0.35 6.54 -7.59
C PHE A 120 0.95 5.25 -8.15
N SER A 121 0.17 4.18 -8.18
CA SER A 121 0.58 2.89 -8.76
C SER A 121 0.93 2.98 -10.24
N SER A 122 0.18 3.78 -11.00
CA SER A 122 0.52 4.09 -12.40
C SER A 122 1.76 4.96 -12.53
N ALA A 123 1.99 5.91 -11.63
CA ALA A 123 3.21 6.71 -11.65
C ALA A 123 4.44 5.82 -11.42
N MET A 124 4.35 4.86 -10.48
CA MET A 124 5.39 3.84 -10.29
C MET A 124 5.63 2.99 -11.54
N ASN A 125 4.57 2.65 -12.29
CA ASN A 125 4.72 1.97 -13.59
C ASN A 125 5.45 2.84 -14.63
N VAL A 126 5.13 4.13 -14.72
CA VAL A 126 5.82 5.06 -15.62
C VAL A 126 7.32 5.10 -15.29
N ILE A 127 7.67 5.27 -14.01
CA ILE A 127 9.07 5.33 -13.56
C ILE A 127 9.80 4.03 -13.91
N TYR A 128 9.17 2.88 -13.63
CA TYR A 128 9.73 1.58 -14.00
C TYR A 128 9.95 1.43 -15.51
N MET A 129 8.97 1.81 -16.34
CA MET A 129 9.08 1.72 -17.79
C MET A 129 10.15 2.65 -18.36
N VAL A 130 10.23 3.90 -17.87
CA VAL A 130 11.27 4.86 -18.27
C VAL A 130 12.66 4.37 -17.85
N GLY A 131 12.79 3.82 -16.65
CA GLY A 131 14.06 3.29 -16.14
C GLY A 131 14.57 2.09 -16.93
N ASN A 132 13.67 1.20 -17.35
CA ASN A 132 14.03 0.01 -18.15
C ASN A 132 14.23 0.30 -19.64
N TRP A 133 13.57 1.33 -20.20
CA TRP A 133 13.75 1.73 -21.59
C TRP A 133 15.21 2.07 -21.93
N ARG A 134 15.97 2.61 -20.97
CA ARG A 134 17.40 2.92 -21.13
C ARG A 134 18.34 1.73 -20.98
N ARG A 135 17.90 0.62 -20.38
CA ARG A 135 18.81 -0.47 -19.97
C ARG A 135 18.66 -1.77 -20.76
N GLY A 136 17.60 -1.97 -21.55
CA GLY A 136 17.48 -3.13 -22.44
C GLY A 136 17.43 -4.51 -21.75
N VAL A 137 17.42 -4.57 -20.41
CA VAL A 137 17.39 -5.83 -19.65
C VAL A 137 15.95 -6.19 -19.30
N SER A 138 15.50 -7.33 -19.83
CA SER A 138 14.11 -7.82 -19.81
C SER A 138 13.68 -8.49 -18.49
N ALA A 139 14.57 -8.66 -17.52
CA ALA A 139 14.22 -9.22 -16.21
C ALA A 139 15.08 -8.59 -15.10
N SER A 140 14.77 -7.35 -14.71
CA SER A 140 15.44 -6.76 -13.54
C SER A 140 14.69 -7.13 -12.24
N PRO A 141 15.39 -7.57 -11.18
CA PRO A 141 14.82 -7.76 -9.83
C PRO A 141 14.07 -6.52 -9.28
N GLN A 142 14.25 -5.36 -9.92
CA GLN A 142 13.68 -4.08 -9.51
C GLN A 142 12.15 -4.04 -9.63
N LYS A 143 11.53 -4.95 -10.41
CA LYS A 143 10.06 -5.09 -10.46
C LYS A 143 9.47 -5.37 -9.07
N GLY A 144 10.18 -6.16 -8.25
CA GLY A 144 9.78 -6.44 -6.86
C GLY A 144 9.75 -5.19 -6.00
N ILE A 145 10.76 -4.32 -6.12
CA ILE A 145 10.84 -3.06 -5.36
C ILE A 145 9.65 -2.15 -5.69
N PHE A 146 9.37 -1.91 -6.98
CA PHE A 146 8.20 -1.10 -7.37
C PHE A 146 6.87 -1.75 -6.97
N GLN A 147 6.80 -3.07 -6.86
CA GLN A 147 5.61 -3.77 -6.36
C GLN A 147 5.41 -3.54 -4.86
N VAL A 148 6.48 -3.58 -4.06
CA VAL A 148 6.43 -3.24 -2.63
C VAL A 148 6.02 -1.77 -2.43
N LEU A 149 6.60 -0.83 -3.18
CA LEU A 149 6.19 0.59 -3.11
C LEU A 149 4.71 0.79 -3.45
N LYS A 150 4.19 0.11 -4.47
CA LYS A 150 2.76 0.16 -4.80
C LYS A 150 1.91 -0.39 -3.67
N LEU A 151 2.32 -1.50 -3.08
CA LEU A 151 1.62 -2.11 -1.95
C LEU A 151 1.54 -1.13 -0.77
N LEU A 152 2.63 -0.45 -0.45
CA LEU A 152 2.64 0.62 0.56
C LEU A 152 1.65 1.75 0.20
N GLY A 153 1.61 2.18 -1.07
CA GLY A 153 0.63 3.17 -1.52
C GLY A 153 -0.83 2.73 -1.34
N TYR A 154 -1.15 1.47 -1.63
CA TYR A 154 -2.48 0.91 -1.37
C TYR A 154 -2.77 0.77 0.13
N LEU A 155 -1.78 0.44 0.96
CA LEU A 155 -1.93 0.38 2.41
C LEU A 155 -2.32 1.75 2.99
N PHE A 156 -1.63 2.83 2.60
CA PHE A 156 -1.98 4.18 3.05
C PHE A 156 -3.39 4.59 2.63
N ALA A 157 -3.79 4.25 1.39
CA ALA A 157 -5.15 4.52 0.93
C ALA A 157 -6.20 3.70 1.68
N ALA A 158 -5.92 2.43 2.00
CA ALA A 158 -6.81 1.60 2.80
C ALA A 158 -7.01 2.20 4.20
N VAL A 159 -5.93 2.65 4.85
CA VAL A 159 -6.03 3.33 6.15
C VAL A 159 -6.85 4.63 6.05
N ALA A 160 -6.63 5.43 5.00
CA ALA A 160 -7.41 6.65 4.78
C ALA A 160 -8.91 6.37 4.56
N VAL A 161 -9.24 5.28 3.87
CA VAL A 161 -10.64 4.82 3.70
C VAL A 161 -11.25 4.44 5.04
N VAL A 162 -10.58 3.59 5.84
CA VAL A 162 -11.06 3.18 7.16
C VAL A 162 -11.25 4.40 8.07
N ALA A 163 -10.29 5.32 8.09
CA ALA A 163 -10.37 6.54 8.89
C ALA A 163 -11.58 7.40 8.51
N THR A 164 -11.84 7.56 7.22
CA THR A 164 -12.99 8.33 6.71
C THR A 164 -14.31 7.66 7.09
N LEU A 165 -14.38 6.32 7.07
CA LEU A 165 -15.55 5.56 7.50
C LEU A 165 -15.78 5.68 9.01
N SER A 166 -14.71 5.72 9.80
CA SER A 166 -14.75 5.92 11.25
C SER A 166 -14.95 7.38 11.68
N GLY A 167 -14.94 8.34 10.74
CA GLY A 167 -15.03 9.77 11.03
C GLY A 167 -13.82 10.32 11.81
N ARG A 168 -12.65 9.70 11.66
CA ARG A 168 -11.39 10.09 12.33
C ARG A 168 -10.34 10.45 11.28
N ASP A 169 -9.31 11.19 11.70
CA ASP A 169 -8.18 11.44 10.82
C ASP A 169 -7.34 10.17 10.61
N PRO A 170 -6.82 9.93 9.38
CA PRO A 170 -6.00 8.75 9.08
C PRO A 170 -4.77 8.59 9.98
N THR A 171 -4.23 9.71 10.46
CA THR A 171 -3.07 9.75 11.34
C THR A 171 -3.30 9.05 12.68
N TYR A 172 -4.51 9.10 13.24
CA TYR A 172 -4.83 8.41 14.50
C TYR A 172 -4.77 6.89 14.35
N ILE A 173 -5.26 6.37 13.23
CA ILE A 173 -5.21 4.93 12.95
C ILE A 173 -3.76 4.51 12.70
N LEU A 174 -3.02 5.29 11.91
CA LEU A 174 -1.59 5.03 11.66
C LEU A 174 -0.79 5.04 12.96
N SER A 175 -0.99 6.01 13.86
CA SER A 175 -0.28 6.05 15.13
C SER A 175 -0.59 4.84 16.01
N GLY A 176 -1.85 4.39 16.04
CA GLY A 176 -2.24 3.18 16.77
C GLY A 176 -1.58 1.92 16.19
N MET A 177 -1.58 1.78 14.85
CA MET A 177 -0.92 0.66 14.16
C MET A 177 0.60 0.66 14.40
N THR A 178 1.26 1.82 14.33
CA THR A 178 2.69 1.94 14.59
C THR A 178 3.02 1.66 16.06
N ALA A 179 2.22 2.16 17.00
CA ALA A 179 2.40 1.87 18.42
C ALA A 179 2.25 0.37 18.71
N LEU A 180 1.21 -0.27 18.18
CA LEU A 180 1.02 -1.72 18.29
C LEU A 180 2.17 -2.49 17.63
N SER A 181 2.65 -2.04 16.47
CA SER A 181 3.80 -2.66 15.80
C SER A 181 5.08 -2.54 16.64
N ALA A 182 5.30 -1.42 17.32
CA ALA A 182 6.46 -1.24 18.20
C ALA A 182 6.37 -2.16 19.43
N VAL A 183 5.20 -2.23 20.06
CA VAL A 183 4.98 -3.16 21.18
C VAL A 183 5.14 -4.62 20.73
N LEU A 184 4.60 -4.98 19.56
CA LEU A 184 4.77 -6.31 18.98
C LEU A 184 6.24 -6.62 18.73
N MET A 185 6.99 -5.66 18.16
CA MET A 185 8.43 -5.81 17.94
C MET A 185 9.18 -6.00 19.27
N LEU A 186 8.81 -5.27 20.32
CA LEU A 186 9.41 -5.43 21.65
C LEU A 186 9.17 -6.84 22.22
N VAL A 187 7.93 -7.34 22.15
CA VAL A 187 7.57 -8.67 22.66
C VAL A 187 8.23 -9.79 21.86
N PHE A 188 8.33 -9.65 20.54
CA PHE A 188 8.88 -10.68 19.66
C PHE A 188 10.35 -10.51 19.31
N LYS A 189 11.04 -9.50 19.87
CA LYS A 189 12.44 -9.20 19.55
C LYS A 189 13.34 -10.44 19.64
N ASP A 190 13.32 -11.13 20.77
CA ASP A 190 14.22 -12.26 21.03
C ASP A 190 13.84 -13.48 20.21
N SER A 191 12.54 -13.71 19.96
CA SER A 191 12.06 -14.77 19.07
C SER A 191 12.51 -14.56 17.62
N ILE A 192 12.45 -13.33 17.12
CA ILE A 192 12.92 -12.98 15.76
C ILE A 192 14.43 -13.18 15.65
N LEU A 193 15.19 -12.73 16.66
CA LEU A 193 16.65 -12.92 16.71
C LEU A 193 17.03 -14.40 16.78
N GLY A 194 16.38 -15.18 17.63
CA GLY A 194 16.61 -16.63 17.74
C GLY A 194 16.31 -17.36 16.43
N LEU A 195 15.17 -17.05 15.79
CA LEU A 195 14.77 -17.66 14.52
C LEU A 195 15.76 -17.32 13.39
N THR A 196 16.07 -16.04 13.22
CA THR A 196 17.01 -15.58 12.17
C THR A 196 18.40 -16.17 12.39
N ALA A 197 18.82 -16.32 13.65
CA ALA A 197 20.08 -16.96 13.98
C ALA A 197 20.09 -18.45 13.63
N GLY A 198 19.05 -19.20 14.00
CA GLY A 198 18.95 -20.62 13.64
C GLY A 198 19.01 -20.89 12.15
N VAL A 199 18.23 -20.15 11.37
CA VAL A 199 18.21 -20.28 9.90
C VAL A 199 19.59 -19.98 9.32
N THR A 200 20.28 -18.95 9.84
CA THR A 200 21.63 -18.58 9.39
C THR A 200 22.66 -19.65 9.75
N LEU A 201 22.62 -20.18 10.97
CA LEU A 201 23.51 -21.25 11.43
C LEU A 201 23.34 -22.53 10.62
N SER A 202 22.09 -22.95 10.42
CA SER A 202 21.76 -24.15 9.65
C SER A 202 22.04 -23.98 8.15
N GLY A 203 21.79 -22.79 7.59
CA GLY A 203 21.95 -22.52 6.16
C GLY A 203 23.39 -22.24 5.70
N ASN A 204 24.23 -21.64 6.57
CA ASN A 204 25.60 -21.26 6.21
C ASN A 204 26.66 -22.29 6.63
N GLY A 205 26.26 -23.40 7.26
CA GLY A 205 27.17 -24.49 7.61
C GLY A 205 28.29 -24.12 8.60
N MET A 206 28.09 -23.06 9.40
CA MET A 206 29.09 -22.54 10.35
C MET A 206 29.47 -23.57 11.43
N ILE A 207 28.54 -24.48 11.75
CA ILE A 207 28.68 -25.54 12.76
C ILE A 207 27.91 -26.77 12.28
N HIS A 208 28.40 -27.97 12.53
CA HIS A 208 27.73 -29.23 12.24
C HIS A 208 27.77 -30.13 13.48
N ILE A 209 26.85 -31.10 13.53
CA ILE A 209 26.88 -32.15 14.54
C ILE A 209 28.21 -32.91 14.42
N GLY A 210 28.89 -33.10 15.55
CA GLY A 210 30.22 -33.71 15.63
C GLY A 210 31.38 -32.71 15.66
N ASP A 211 31.15 -31.42 15.40
CA ASP A 211 32.21 -30.42 15.55
C ASP A 211 32.61 -30.26 17.01
N TRP A 212 33.91 -30.15 17.28
CA TRP A 212 34.38 -29.64 18.56
C TRP A 212 34.39 -28.11 18.54
N ILE A 213 33.65 -27.47 19.45
CA ILE A 213 33.59 -26.01 19.55
C ILE A 213 33.92 -25.50 20.95
N VAL A 214 34.51 -24.31 21.00
CA VAL A 214 34.81 -23.58 22.24
C VAL A 214 34.14 -22.22 22.19
N VAL A 215 33.23 -21.97 23.13
CA VAL A 215 32.47 -20.70 23.20
C VAL A 215 32.83 -19.95 24.48
N PRO A 216 33.62 -18.86 24.39
CA PRO A 216 34.00 -18.06 25.54
C PRO A 216 32.78 -17.53 26.29
N GLY A 217 32.76 -17.71 27.62
CA GLY A 217 31.69 -17.21 28.49
C GLY A 217 30.41 -18.06 28.53
N ALA A 218 30.31 -19.14 27.74
CA ALA A 218 29.19 -20.07 27.77
C ALA A 218 29.50 -21.39 28.51
N ASN A 219 30.73 -21.58 29.01
CA ASN A 219 31.23 -22.86 29.56
C ASN A 219 30.90 -24.04 28.61
N ALA A 220 31.19 -23.84 27.32
CA ALA A 220 31.07 -24.86 26.29
C ALA A 220 32.44 -25.10 25.67
N ASP A 221 32.95 -26.31 25.88
CA ASP A 221 34.19 -26.83 25.31
C ASP A 221 34.00 -28.32 25.06
N GLY A 222 33.54 -28.65 23.84
CA GLY A 222 33.08 -30.00 23.56
C GLY A 222 32.46 -30.21 22.19
N GLU A 223 31.93 -31.41 21.98
CA GLU A 223 31.34 -31.87 20.74
C GLU A 223 29.88 -31.38 20.60
N VAL A 224 29.53 -30.85 19.44
CA VAL A 224 28.15 -30.46 19.10
C VAL A 224 27.31 -31.72 18.89
N VAL A 225 26.36 -31.95 19.78
CA VAL A 225 25.50 -33.15 19.74
C VAL A 225 24.16 -32.89 19.06
N ASP A 226 23.73 -31.62 18.96
CA ASP A 226 22.43 -31.26 18.39
C ASP A 226 22.38 -29.78 18.00
N ILE A 227 21.69 -29.48 16.90
CA ILE A 227 21.50 -28.14 16.37
C ILE A 227 20.00 -27.94 16.14
N ALA A 228 19.36 -27.22 17.05
CA ALA A 228 17.98 -26.79 16.92
C ALA A 228 17.89 -25.39 16.29
N LEU A 229 16.68 -24.95 15.96
CA LEU A 229 16.43 -23.65 15.34
C LEU A 229 16.77 -22.47 16.27
N THR A 230 16.84 -22.66 17.58
CA THR A 230 17.10 -21.56 18.52
C THR A 230 18.25 -21.86 19.48
N THR A 231 18.74 -23.10 19.51
CA THR A 231 19.76 -23.55 20.46
C THR A 231 20.69 -24.58 19.82
N VAL A 232 21.91 -24.65 20.34
CA VAL A 232 22.89 -25.69 20.03
C VAL A 232 23.27 -26.37 21.33
N ARG A 233 23.28 -27.71 21.34
CA ARG A 233 23.71 -28.49 22.50
C ARG A 233 25.12 -28.99 22.27
N VAL A 234 25.98 -28.73 23.24
CA VAL A 234 27.39 -29.14 23.26
C VAL A 234 27.60 -30.08 24.44
N ARG A 235 28.18 -31.25 24.19
CA ARG A 235 28.64 -32.16 25.23
C ARG A 235 30.09 -31.83 25.56
N ASN A 236 30.32 -31.29 26.75
CA ASN A 236 31.66 -30.96 27.23
C ASN A 236 32.50 -32.22 27.48
N TRP A 237 33.81 -32.04 27.64
CA TRP A 237 34.74 -33.12 27.97
C TRP A 237 34.34 -33.91 29.24
N ASP A 238 33.70 -33.25 30.21
CA ASP A 238 33.20 -33.86 31.46
C ASP A 238 31.82 -34.53 31.31
N ASN A 239 31.36 -34.69 30.07
CA ASN A 239 30.04 -35.20 29.66
C ASN A 239 28.84 -34.34 30.08
N THR A 240 29.04 -33.14 30.61
CA THR A 240 27.92 -32.20 30.84
C THR A 240 27.38 -31.66 29.52
N ILE A 241 26.08 -31.34 29.45
CA ILE A 241 25.45 -30.78 28.25
C ILE A 241 25.21 -29.29 28.47
N THR A 242 25.96 -28.45 27.76
CA THR A 242 25.74 -27.00 27.70
C THR A 242 24.80 -26.67 26.55
N THR A 243 23.74 -25.92 26.83
CA THR A 243 22.81 -25.43 25.80
C THR A 243 23.09 -23.97 25.52
N ILE A 244 23.51 -23.66 24.30
CA ILE A 244 23.91 -22.33 23.88
C ILE A 244 22.82 -21.76 22.97
N PRO A 245 22.33 -20.53 23.21
CA PRO A 245 21.44 -19.87 22.27
C PRO A 245 22.10 -19.69 20.90
N ALA A 246 21.38 -20.03 19.83
CA ALA A 246 21.86 -19.89 18.45
C ALA A 246 22.31 -18.44 18.14
N TYR A 247 21.62 -17.46 18.70
CA TYR A 247 22.00 -16.05 18.56
C TYR A 247 23.40 -15.75 19.10
N ASP A 248 23.81 -16.33 20.24
CA ASP A 248 25.13 -16.08 20.83
C ASP A 248 26.25 -16.57 19.91
N LEU A 249 26.04 -17.69 19.21
CA LEU A 249 27.03 -18.25 18.27
C LEU A 249 27.22 -17.41 17.01
N ILE A 250 26.26 -16.57 16.66
CA ILE A 250 26.39 -15.60 15.56
C ILE A 250 26.92 -14.26 16.07
N ALA A 251 26.46 -13.83 17.24
CA ALA A 251 26.76 -12.52 17.79
C ALA A 251 28.15 -12.44 18.42
N LYS A 252 28.68 -13.56 18.92
CA LYS A 252 29.96 -13.62 19.64
C LYS A 252 30.96 -14.53 18.93
N PRO A 253 32.26 -14.24 19.04
CA PRO A 253 33.28 -15.13 18.49
C PRO A 253 33.30 -16.47 19.24
N PHE A 254 33.52 -17.55 18.50
CA PHE A 254 33.77 -18.89 19.01
C PHE A 254 34.80 -19.60 18.13
N THR A 255 35.41 -20.66 18.65
CA THR A 255 36.38 -21.47 17.92
C THR A 255 35.72 -22.76 17.45
N ASN A 256 35.90 -23.13 16.18
CA ASN A 256 35.47 -24.40 15.62
C ASN A 256 36.71 -25.19 15.16
N TRP A 257 36.91 -26.39 15.72
CA TRP A 257 38.07 -27.22 15.47
C TRP A 257 37.89 -28.23 14.32
N ARG A 258 36.81 -28.15 13.53
CA ARG A 258 36.56 -29.03 12.37
C ARG A 258 37.77 -29.15 11.42
N GLY A 259 38.57 -28.10 11.31
CA GLY A 259 39.72 -28.05 10.40
C GLY A 259 40.99 -28.79 10.88
N MET A 260 40.99 -29.34 12.09
CA MET A 260 42.10 -30.14 12.63
C MET A 260 41.86 -31.63 12.42
#